data_AF-A0A534CP92-F1
#
_entry.id   AF-A0A534CP92-F1
#
_cell.length_a   1.000
_cell.length_b   1.000
_cell.length_c   1.000
_cell.angle_alpha   90.00
_cell.angle_beta   90.00
_cell.angle_gamma   90.00
#
_symmetry.space_group_name_H-M   'P 1'
#
loop_
_entity.id
_entity.type
_entity.pdbx_description
1 polymer ?
#
loop_
_entity_poly.entity_id
_entity_poly.type
_entity_poly.pdbx_seq_one_letter_code
_entity_poly.pdbx_strand_id
1 'polypeptide(L)'
;MSRWLLALLLAAAGWPTAGAHDALDAIDGCLRELDPGLDVGYQRIAARCPDLTPTLVQSQYAAWLPRDWNQTGNLLSADGLTELRALLTREPAATAARRAPSVEHLAAVLAKVTQSDQPRAGWWTRLKQWLREVLAPRPERAGESWWRRLIGDARLSDVALEVVGWGAMLLVIALAVVVVINELRVAGVLKARERAHGRARTPAAGPGALTLEDLERVSPLEQPSLLLELIARRLVAQERLPPARSLTVHELTRAARLPGESDRERLRELATTCERVRFGDQQESSSTLAAAIARGRELLAALQAPARERQEAGSAHA
;
A
#
# COMPACT_ATOMS: atom_id res chain seq x y z
N MET A 1 44.64 -16.95 -37.57
CA MET A 1 43.99 -16.62 -36.28
C MET A 1 42.50 -16.52 -36.55
N SER A 2 41.60 -16.94 -35.64
CA SER A 2 40.12 -16.89 -35.81
C SER A 2 39.43 -18.13 -36.39
N ARG A 3 39.63 -19.30 -35.77
CA ARG A 3 38.61 -20.40 -35.78
C ARG A 3 38.45 -21.00 -34.39
N TRP A 4 39.55 -21.04 -33.62
CA TRP A 4 39.56 -21.44 -32.21
C TRP A 4 38.84 -20.47 -31.26
N LEU A 5 38.84 -19.16 -31.55
CA LEU A 5 38.12 -18.16 -30.74
C LEU A 5 36.60 -18.25 -30.89
N LEU A 6 36.09 -18.66 -32.06
CA LEU A 6 34.66 -18.88 -32.29
C LEU A 6 34.15 -20.16 -31.61
N ALA A 7 34.98 -21.22 -31.53
CA ALA A 7 34.65 -22.43 -30.78
C ALA A 7 34.61 -22.19 -29.26
N LEU A 8 35.50 -21.34 -28.74
CA LEU A 8 35.51 -20.95 -27.32
C LEU A 8 34.32 -20.04 -26.93
N LEU A 9 33.87 -19.17 -27.83
CA LEU A 9 32.70 -18.29 -27.59
C LEU A 9 31.36 -19.05 -27.66
N LEU A 10 31.25 -20.11 -28.46
CA LEU A 10 30.05 -20.96 -28.51
C LEU A 10 29.98 -21.99 -27.36
N ALA A 11 31.12 -22.37 -26.77
CA ALA A 11 31.15 -23.24 -25.59
C ALA A 11 30.74 -22.51 -24.29
N ALA A 12 30.84 -21.18 -24.23
CA ALA A 12 30.46 -20.39 -23.06
C ALA A 12 28.95 -20.08 -22.97
N ALA A 13 28.19 -20.30 -24.04
CA ALA A 13 26.74 -20.02 -24.09
C ALA A 13 25.86 -21.20 -23.66
N GLY A 14 26.47 -22.33 -23.27
CA GLY A 14 25.77 -23.58 -22.95
C GLY A 14 25.89 -24.01 -21.50
N TRP A 15 26.16 -23.10 -20.55
CA TRP A 15 26.06 -23.48 -19.14
C TRP A 15 24.57 -23.71 -18.85
N PRO A 16 24.16 -24.93 -18.45
CA PRO A 16 22.77 -25.22 -18.14
C PRO A 16 22.38 -24.32 -16.97
N THR A 17 21.60 -23.28 -17.25
CA THR A 17 20.92 -22.53 -16.20
C THR A 17 19.92 -23.49 -15.58
N ALA A 18 20.06 -23.77 -14.29
CA ALA A 18 19.09 -24.58 -13.55
C ALA A 18 17.68 -24.06 -13.84
N GLY A 19 16.84 -24.92 -14.42
CA GLY A 19 15.47 -24.58 -14.74
C GLY A 19 14.63 -24.40 -13.48
N ALA A 20 13.41 -23.89 -13.66
CA ALA A 20 12.41 -23.84 -12.60
C ALA A 20 12.18 -25.22 -11.94
N HIS A 21 12.25 -26.29 -12.73
CA HIS A 21 12.09 -27.66 -12.27
C HIS A 21 13.27 -28.11 -11.41
N ASP A 22 14.50 -27.86 -11.86
CA ASP A 22 15.73 -28.23 -11.13
C ASP A 22 15.79 -27.56 -9.74
N ALA A 23 15.34 -26.31 -9.65
CA ALA A 23 15.25 -25.59 -8.38
C ALA A 23 14.22 -26.19 -7.42
N LEU A 24 13.06 -26.62 -7.93
CA LEU A 24 12.04 -27.31 -7.13
C LEU A 24 12.54 -28.69 -6.68
N ASP A 25 13.18 -29.44 -7.56
CA ASP A 25 13.76 -30.75 -7.25
C ASP A 25 14.87 -30.65 -6.20
N ALA A 26 15.68 -29.59 -6.24
CA ALA A 26 16.70 -29.31 -5.22
C ALA A 26 16.08 -28.95 -3.85
N ILE A 27 15.00 -28.16 -3.82
CA ILE A 27 14.23 -27.90 -2.59
C ILE A 27 13.65 -29.21 -2.05
N ASP A 28 13.10 -30.05 -2.91
CA ASP A 28 12.45 -31.31 -2.54
C ASP A 28 13.44 -32.37 -2.07
N GLY A 29 14.64 -32.40 -2.66
CA GLY A 29 15.77 -33.18 -2.19
C GLY A 29 16.19 -32.75 -0.79
N CYS A 30 16.37 -31.44 -0.60
CA CYS A 30 16.80 -30.91 0.68
C CYS A 30 15.77 -31.16 1.79
N LEU A 31 14.48 -30.92 1.53
CA LEU A 31 13.41 -31.16 2.51
C LEU A 31 13.30 -32.61 2.98
N ARG A 32 13.72 -33.59 2.15
CA ARG A 32 13.75 -35.00 2.55
C ARG A 32 14.88 -35.33 3.52
N GLU A 33 15.94 -34.53 3.54
CA GLU A 33 17.13 -34.76 4.35
C GLU A 33 17.18 -33.90 5.63
N LEU A 34 16.44 -32.80 5.66
CA LEU A 34 16.38 -31.90 6.81
C LEU A 34 15.53 -32.46 7.96
N ASP A 35 16.00 -32.22 9.18
CA ASP A 35 15.22 -32.39 10.41
C ASP A 35 14.67 -31.01 10.84
N PRO A 36 13.33 -30.82 10.87
CA PRO A 36 12.71 -29.52 11.18
C PRO A 36 13.10 -28.94 12.55
N GLY A 37 13.46 -29.78 13.52
CA GLY A 37 13.80 -29.36 14.88
C GLY A 37 15.29 -29.04 15.08
N LEU A 38 16.16 -29.58 14.22
CA LEU A 38 17.61 -29.49 14.38
C LEU A 38 18.27 -28.61 13.31
N ASP A 39 17.68 -28.53 12.12
CA ASP A 39 18.27 -27.84 10.97
C ASP A 39 17.70 -26.44 10.77
N VAL A 40 18.13 -25.54 11.65
CA VAL A 40 17.82 -24.11 11.58
C VAL A 40 19.08 -23.29 11.27
N GLY A 41 18.93 -22.35 10.35
CA GLY A 41 19.96 -21.41 9.93
C GLY A 41 20.66 -21.84 8.64
N TYR A 42 21.01 -20.84 7.82
CA TYR A 42 21.63 -21.04 6.50
C TYR A 42 22.85 -21.96 6.54
N GLN A 43 23.76 -21.79 7.50
CA GLN A 43 25.01 -22.58 7.57
C GLN A 43 24.75 -24.08 7.71
N ARG A 44 23.76 -24.47 8.51
CA ARG A 44 23.44 -25.87 8.78
C ARG A 44 22.74 -26.51 7.59
N ILE A 45 21.82 -25.76 6.97
CA ILE A 45 21.12 -26.20 5.75
C ILE A 45 22.10 -26.29 4.58
N ALA A 46 23.01 -25.32 4.40
CA ALA A 46 24.02 -25.37 3.34
C ALA A 46 25.01 -26.52 3.52
N ALA A 47 25.29 -26.94 4.76
CA ALA A 47 26.12 -28.11 5.03
C ALA A 47 25.42 -29.44 4.73
N ARG A 48 24.11 -29.54 4.98
CA ARG A 48 23.31 -30.73 4.65
C ARG A 48 22.92 -30.79 3.17
N CYS A 49 22.60 -29.65 2.58
CA CYS A 49 22.13 -29.51 1.20
C CYS A 49 23.06 -28.58 0.40
N PRO A 50 24.26 -29.06 0.02
CA PRO A 50 25.26 -28.22 -0.66
C PRO A 50 24.78 -27.71 -2.03
N ASP A 51 23.93 -28.47 -2.72
CA ASP A 51 23.46 -28.14 -4.06
C ASP A 51 22.27 -27.17 -4.07
N LEU A 52 21.62 -26.93 -2.93
CA LEU A 52 20.44 -26.05 -2.84
C LEU A 52 20.77 -24.61 -3.22
N THR A 53 21.84 -24.06 -2.63
CA THR A 53 22.24 -22.67 -2.86
C THR A 53 22.61 -22.39 -4.32
N PRO A 54 23.54 -23.15 -4.95
CA PRO A 54 23.92 -22.88 -6.33
C PRO A 54 22.73 -23.06 -7.29
N THR A 55 21.87 -24.06 -7.06
CA THR A 55 20.71 -24.32 -7.92
C THR A 55 19.69 -23.17 -7.84
N LEU A 56 19.37 -22.67 -6.64
CA LEU A 56 18.43 -21.55 -6.48
C LEU A 56 18.96 -20.24 -7.04
N VAL A 57 20.25 -19.94 -6.86
CA VAL A 57 20.88 -18.71 -7.40
C VAL A 57 20.95 -18.73 -8.93
N GLN A 58 21.12 -19.90 -9.54
CA GLN A 58 21.16 -20.04 -11.00
C GLN A 58 19.78 -20.15 -11.64
N SER A 59 18.73 -20.34 -10.82
CA SER A 59 17.35 -20.44 -11.28
C SER A 59 16.72 -19.08 -11.57
N GLN A 60 15.62 -19.11 -12.31
CA GLN A 60 14.76 -17.94 -12.52
C GLN A 60 14.19 -17.32 -11.24
N TYR A 61 14.19 -18.06 -10.12
CA TYR A 61 13.67 -17.58 -8.83
C TYR A 61 14.66 -16.69 -8.08
N ALA A 62 15.92 -16.63 -8.49
CA ALA A 62 16.96 -15.86 -7.83
C ALA A 62 16.60 -14.38 -7.66
N ALA A 63 15.90 -13.79 -8.64
CA ALA A 63 15.47 -12.39 -8.59
C ALA A 63 14.37 -12.12 -7.54
N TRP A 64 13.71 -13.16 -7.05
CA TRP A 64 12.55 -13.07 -6.16
C TRP A 64 12.89 -13.44 -4.71
N LEU A 65 14.10 -13.97 -4.49
CA LEU A 65 14.60 -14.29 -3.17
C LEU A 65 15.14 -13.02 -2.46
N PRO A 66 14.96 -12.88 -1.13
CA PRO A 66 15.54 -11.78 -0.35
C PRO A 66 17.06 -11.72 -0.50
N ARG A 67 17.67 -10.55 -0.68
CA ARG A 67 19.11 -10.43 -1.03
C ARG A 67 20.09 -11.09 -0.06
N ASP A 68 19.68 -11.34 1.18
CA ASP A 68 20.46 -11.88 2.29
C ASP A 68 20.04 -13.31 2.69
N TRP A 69 19.22 -13.99 1.87
CA TRP A 69 18.71 -15.32 2.17
C TRP A 69 19.81 -16.38 2.35
N ASN A 70 20.93 -16.23 1.64
CA ASN A 70 22.08 -17.14 1.64
C ASN A 70 23.26 -16.63 2.49
N GLN A 71 23.01 -15.72 3.44
CA GLN A 71 24.06 -15.17 4.30
C GLN A 71 24.13 -15.87 5.65
N THR A 72 25.33 -15.85 6.23
CA THR A 72 25.58 -16.29 7.61
C THR A 72 24.83 -15.38 8.58
N GLY A 73 23.83 -15.92 9.27
CA GLY A 73 22.92 -15.18 10.15
C GLY A 73 21.46 -15.23 9.72
N ASN A 74 21.17 -15.67 8.49
CA ASN A 74 19.80 -15.90 8.05
C ASN A 74 19.20 -17.15 8.72
N LEU A 75 17.97 -17.02 9.23
CA LEU A 75 17.21 -18.09 9.88
C LEU A 75 16.44 -18.95 8.85
N LEU A 76 17.12 -19.35 7.78
CA LEU A 76 16.57 -20.32 6.83
C LEU A 76 16.23 -21.60 7.58
N SER A 77 15.01 -22.11 7.41
CA SER A 77 14.51 -23.30 8.08
C SER A 77 13.81 -24.23 7.10
N ALA A 78 13.60 -25.49 7.51
CA ALA A 78 12.80 -26.45 6.75
C ALA A 78 11.37 -25.94 6.51
N ASP A 79 10.77 -25.24 7.48
CA ASP A 79 9.46 -24.60 7.33
C ASP A 79 9.49 -23.50 6.26
N GLY A 80 10.52 -22.66 6.26
CA GLY A 80 10.69 -21.61 5.25
C GLY A 80 10.89 -22.16 3.84
N LEU A 81 11.61 -23.28 3.69
CA LEU A 81 11.75 -23.98 2.40
C LEU A 81 10.44 -24.64 1.96
N THR A 82 9.65 -25.15 2.90
CA THR A 82 8.32 -25.73 2.63
C THR A 82 7.35 -24.64 2.15
N GLU A 83 7.36 -23.47 2.78
CA GLU A 83 6.55 -22.33 2.38
C GLU A 83 6.98 -21.78 1.01
N LEU A 84 8.29 -21.67 0.77
CA LEU A 84 8.83 -21.29 -0.54
C LEU A 84 8.37 -22.26 -1.63
N ARG A 85 8.50 -23.58 -1.42
CA ARG A 85 8.00 -24.60 -2.35
C ARG A 85 6.51 -24.42 -2.64
N ALA A 86 5.70 -24.16 -1.61
CA ALA A 86 4.26 -23.96 -1.76
C ALA A 86 3.94 -22.72 -2.61
N LEU A 87 4.67 -21.62 -2.43
CA LEU A 87 4.51 -20.41 -3.24
C LEU A 87 4.89 -20.65 -4.70
N LEU A 88 6.05 -21.26 -4.93
CA LEU A 88 6.58 -21.51 -6.28
C LEU A 88 5.73 -22.49 -7.10
N THR A 89 4.95 -23.36 -6.45
CA THR A 89 4.08 -24.34 -7.13
C THR A 89 2.64 -23.86 -7.29
N ARG A 90 2.12 -23.03 -6.36
CA ARG A 90 0.71 -22.61 -6.34
C ARG A 90 0.36 -21.57 -7.40
N GLU A 91 1.22 -20.59 -7.64
CA GLU A 91 0.98 -19.53 -8.64
C GLU A 91 1.00 -20.02 -10.10
N PRO A 92 1.99 -20.81 -10.56
CA PRO A 92 1.97 -21.32 -11.93
C PRO A 92 0.79 -22.26 -12.17
N ALA A 93 0.42 -23.09 -11.19
CA ALA A 93 -0.76 -23.95 -11.28
C ALA A 93 -2.08 -23.14 -11.35
N ALA A 94 -2.20 -22.09 -10.56
CA ALA A 94 -3.35 -21.19 -10.60
C ALA A 94 -3.44 -20.39 -11.92
N THR A 95 -2.29 -20.07 -12.52
CA THR A 95 -2.21 -19.35 -13.79
C THR A 95 -2.54 -20.26 -14.98
N ALA A 96 -2.06 -21.51 -14.97
CA ALA A 96 -2.40 -22.51 -15.98
C ALA A 96 -3.88 -22.91 -15.95
N ALA A 97 -4.51 -22.90 -14.77
CA ALA A 97 -5.95 -23.17 -14.61
C ALA A 97 -6.84 -22.00 -15.05
N ARG A 98 -6.31 -20.78 -15.20
CA ARG A 98 -7.06 -19.61 -15.67
C ARG A 98 -6.97 -19.55 -17.18
N ARG A 99 -8.12 -19.64 -17.86
CA ARG A 99 -8.25 -19.34 -19.29
C ARG A 99 -7.59 -17.99 -19.58
N ALA A 100 -6.67 -17.95 -20.54
CA ALA A 100 -6.03 -16.71 -20.96
C ALA A 100 -7.13 -15.68 -21.29
N PRO A 101 -7.10 -14.47 -20.71
CA PRO A 101 -8.10 -13.45 -20.98
C PRO A 101 -8.07 -13.12 -22.47
N SER A 102 -9.23 -13.22 -23.13
CA SER A 102 -9.32 -12.88 -24.55
C SER A 102 -9.07 -11.38 -24.73
N VAL A 103 -8.13 -11.04 -25.60
CA VAL A 103 -7.72 -9.65 -25.89
C VAL A 103 -8.92 -8.80 -26.33
N GLU A 104 -9.92 -9.43 -26.95
CA GLU A 104 -11.19 -8.83 -27.35
C GLU A 104 -12.03 -8.33 -26.16
N HIS A 105 -12.09 -9.09 -25.06
CA HIS A 105 -12.78 -8.65 -23.85
C HIS A 105 -11.96 -7.60 -23.09
N LEU A 106 -10.63 -7.63 -23.21
CA LEU A 106 -9.76 -6.63 -22.63
C LEU A 106 -10.00 -5.24 -23.23
N ALA A 107 -10.16 -5.16 -24.56
CA ALA A 107 -10.50 -3.91 -25.25
C ALA A 107 -11.86 -3.35 -24.80
N ALA A 108 -12.87 -4.21 -24.64
CA ALA A 108 -14.19 -3.82 -24.18
C ALA A 108 -14.19 -3.36 -22.71
N VAL A 109 -13.44 -4.03 -21.83
CA VAL A 109 -13.29 -3.63 -20.42
C VAL A 109 -12.45 -2.35 -20.30
N LEU A 110 -11.35 -2.22 -21.05
CA LEU A 110 -10.56 -0.99 -21.10
C LEU A 110 -11.41 0.18 -21.59
N ALA A 111 -12.20 0.00 -22.65
CA ALA A 111 -13.13 1.01 -23.15
C ALA A 111 -14.13 1.43 -22.06
N LYS A 112 -14.68 0.45 -21.32
CA LYS A 112 -15.63 0.69 -20.23
C LYS A 112 -14.99 1.40 -19.04
N VAL A 113 -13.75 1.06 -18.68
CA VAL A 113 -12.99 1.73 -17.62
C VAL A 113 -12.61 3.16 -18.04
N THR A 114 -12.16 3.38 -19.28
CA THR A 114 -11.88 4.73 -19.79
C THR A 114 -13.12 5.62 -19.93
N GLN A 115 -14.32 5.03 -20.10
CA GLN A 115 -15.59 5.77 -20.10
C GLN A 115 -16.05 6.12 -18.68
N SER A 116 -15.92 5.19 -17.73
CA SER A 116 -16.23 5.44 -16.32
C SER A 116 -15.32 6.50 -15.69
N ASP A 117 -14.11 6.65 -16.23
CA ASP A 117 -13.11 7.63 -15.79
C ASP A 117 -13.14 8.94 -16.60
N GLN A 118 -14.18 9.20 -17.40
CA GLN A 118 -14.41 10.56 -17.89
C GLN A 118 -14.83 11.44 -16.70
N PRO A 119 -13.93 12.29 -16.16
CA PRO A 119 -14.31 13.16 -15.07
C PRO A 119 -15.30 14.16 -15.66
N ARG A 120 -16.46 14.35 -15.02
CA ARG A 120 -17.34 15.52 -15.24
C ARG A 120 -16.45 16.73 -15.50
N ALA A 121 -16.44 17.25 -16.73
CA ALA A 121 -15.43 18.16 -17.28
C ALA A 121 -14.82 19.08 -16.22
N GLY A 122 -13.74 18.62 -15.60
CA GLY A 122 -13.08 19.31 -14.51
C GLY A 122 -12.33 20.51 -15.06
N TRP A 123 -12.16 21.53 -14.22
CA TRP A 123 -11.33 22.70 -14.53
C TRP A 123 -9.96 22.33 -15.11
N TRP A 124 -9.39 21.18 -14.71
CA TRP A 124 -8.15 20.62 -15.23
C TRP A 124 -8.21 20.17 -16.69
N THR A 125 -9.33 19.59 -17.14
CA THR A 125 -9.53 19.22 -18.54
C THR A 125 -9.68 20.48 -19.40
N ARG A 126 -10.35 21.53 -18.90
CA ARG A 126 -10.42 22.84 -19.56
C ARG A 126 -9.05 23.52 -19.63
N LEU A 127 -8.24 23.42 -18.59
CA LEU A 127 -6.87 23.95 -18.59
C LEU A 127 -5.97 23.18 -19.56
N LYS A 128 -6.03 21.84 -19.58
CA LYS A 128 -5.32 21.03 -20.57
C LYS A 128 -5.74 21.37 -22.00
N GLN A 129 -7.03 21.65 -22.21
CA GLN A 129 -7.55 22.03 -23.51
C GLN A 129 -7.09 23.43 -23.90
N TRP A 130 -7.15 24.41 -22.99
CA TRP A 130 -6.59 25.75 -23.20
C TRP A 130 -5.10 25.70 -23.50
N LEU A 131 -4.32 24.94 -22.72
CA LEU A 131 -2.88 24.79 -22.93
C LEU A 131 -2.57 24.15 -24.27
N ARG A 132 -3.37 23.15 -24.67
CA ARG A 132 -3.24 22.50 -25.97
C ARG A 132 -3.64 23.43 -27.12
N GLU A 133 -4.65 24.27 -26.95
CA GLU A 133 -5.04 25.28 -27.95
C GLU A 133 -3.99 26.39 -28.07
N VAL A 134 -3.35 26.78 -26.97
CA VAL A 134 -2.29 27.80 -26.96
C VAL A 134 -0.96 27.26 -27.50
N LEU A 135 -0.62 26.00 -27.24
CA LEU A 135 0.59 25.37 -27.76
C LEU A 135 0.39 24.67 -29.12
N ALA A 136 -0.85 24.40 -29.55
CA ALA A 136 -1.09 23.80 -30.86
C ALA A 136 -0.67 24.79 -31.95
N PRO A 137 0.25 24.39 -32.84
CA PRO A 137 0.57 25.20 -34.01
C PRO A 137 -0.70 25.41 -34.82
N ARG A 138 -1.08 26.67 -35.09
CA ARG A 138 -2.11 26.95 -36.10
C ARG A 138 -1.69 26.27 -37.41
N PRO A 139 -2.56 25.49 -38.07
CA PRO A 139 -2.21 24.72 -39.25
C PRO A 139 -2.19 25.63 -40.48
N GLU A 140 -1.33 26.63 -40.50
CA GLU A 140 -0.80 27.19 -41.74
C GLU A 140 0.63 27.67 -41.49
N ARG A 141 1.57 27.10 -42.25
CA ARG A 141 3.01 27.35 -42.30
C ARG A 141 3.84 26.51 -41.32
N ALA A 142 3.94 25.23 -41.66
CA ALA A 142 5.17 24.47 -41.42
C ALA A 142 6.32 25.17 -42.15
N GLY A 143 7.16 25.88 -41.40
CA GLY A 143 8.33 26.59 -41.91
C GLY A 143 9.08 27.22 -40.76
N GLU A 144 10.14 26.56 -40.32
CA GLU A 144 11.10 26.91 -39.26
C GLU A 144 11.38 28.42 -39.09
N SER A 145 10.52 29.24 -38.47
CA SER A 145 10.83 30.67 -38.39
C SER A 145 10.02 31.55 -37.44
N TRP A 146 8.95 31.08 -36.79
CA TRP A 146 8.17 32.00 -35.95
C TRP A 146 8.85 32.29 -34.60
N TRP A 147 9.38 31.28 -33.91
CA TRP A 147 10.13 31.45 -32.66
C TRP A 147 11.47 32.16 -32.87
N ARG A 148 12.18 31.87 -33.97
CA ARG A 148 13.45 32.54 -34.28
C ARG A 148 13.27 34.01 -34.69
N ARG A 149 12.12 34.39 -35.28
CA ARG A 149 11.79 35.81 -35.52
C ARG A 149 11.36 36.54 -34.25
N LEU A 150 10.62 35.87 -33.36
CA LEU A 150 10.19 36.48 -32.09
C LEU A 150 11.36 36.75 -31.13
N ILE A 151 12.40 35.89 -31.17
CA ILE A 151 13.60 36.00 -30.32
C ILE A 151 14.73 36.75 -31.03
N GLY A 152 14.81 36.68 -32.36
CA GLY A 152 15.91 37.23 -33.15
C GLY A 152 15.91 38.75 -33.31
N ASP A 153 14.73 39.38 -33.30
CA ASP A 153 14.61 40.84 -33.50
C ASP A 153 14.49 41.63 -32.18
N ALA A 154 14.30 40.94 -31.06
CA ALA A 154 14.26 41.57 -29.76
C ALA A 154 15.68 41.65 -29.18
N ARG A 155 16.37 42.78 -29.41
CA ARG A 155 17.33 43.29 -28.41
C ARG A 155 16.51 43.55 -27.13
N LEU A 156 16.28 42.48 -26.38
CA LEU A 156 15.53 42.48 -25.14
C LEU A 156 16.26 43.45 -24.22
N SER A 157 15.70 44.65 -24.05
CA SER A 157 16.09 45.61 -23.03
C SER A 157 16.34 44.84 -21.74
N ASP A 158 17.42 45.14 -20.99
CA ASP A 158 17.74 44.45 -19.73
C ASP A 158 16.51 44.31 -18.81
N VAL A 159 15.60 45.28 -18.89
CA VAL A 159 14.30 45.28 -18.20
C VAL A 159 13.39 44.11 -18.59
N ALA A 160 13.34 43.71 -19.87
CA ALA A 160 12.52 42.59 -20.33
C ALA A 160 13.11 41.24 -19.87
N LEU A 161 14.43 41.10 -19.85
CA LEU A 161 15.11 39.92 -19.30
C LEU A 161 14.93 39.84 -17.78
N GLU A 162 14.99 40.98 -17.09
CA GLU A 162 14.73 41.08 -15.67
C GLU A 162 13.27 40.74 -15.33
N VAL A 163 12.29 41.24 -16.10
CA VAL A 163 10.86 40.90 -15.93
C VAL A 163 10.59 39.42 -16.18
N VAL A 164 11.22 38.81 -17.19
CA VAL A 164 11.10 37.36 -17.44
C VAL A 164 11.75 36.55 -16.32
N GLY A 165 12.92 36.99 -15.82
CA GLY A 165 13.60 36.36 -14.69
C GLY A 165 12.77 36.39 -13.41
N TRP A 166 12.27 37.57 -13.04
CA TRP A 166 11.37 37.73 -11.90
C TRP A 166 10.05 36.98 -12.08
N GLY A 167 9.49 37.00 -13.29
CA GLY A 167 8.27 36.26 -13.63
C GLY A 167 8.44 34.75 -13.48
N ALA A 168 9.54 34.20 -13.99
CA ALA A 168 9.88 32.78 -13.85
C ALA A 168 10.13 32.39 -12.39
N MET A 169 10.86 33.23 -11.63
CA MET A 169 11.09 33.03 -10.20
C MET A 169 9.76 33.01 -9.43
N LEU A 170 8.88 33.99 -9.68
CA LEU A 170 7.59 34.10 -9.01
C LEU A 170 6.66 32.93 -9.36
N LEU A 171 6.71 32.46 -10.61
CA LEU A 171 6.01 31.25 -11.05
C LEU A 171 6.49 30.00 -10.29
N VAL A 172 7.81 29.81 -10.15
CA VAL A 172 8.38 28.68 -9.39
C VAL A 172 7.95 28.74 -7.93
N ILE A 173 8.00 29.92 -7.30
CA ILE A 173 7.53 30.12 -5.93
C ILE A 173 6.04 29.77 -5.81
N ALA A 174 5.21 30.26 -6.73
CA ALA A 174 3.78 29.95 -6.74
C ALA A 174 3.52 28.45 -6.89
N LEU A 175 4.26 27.76 -7.76
CA LEU A 175 4.13 26.33 -8.00
C LEU A 175 4.55 25.51 -6.78
N ALA A 176 5.65 25.90 -6.13
CA ALA A 176 6.08 25.31 -4.86
C ALA A 176 5.02 25.49 -3.77
N VAL A 177 4.44 26.68 -3.64
CA VAL A 177 3.33 26.95 -2.71
C VAL A 177 2.12 26.08 -3.02
N VAL A 178 1.76 25.92 -4.30
CA VAL A 178 0.65 25.04 -4.71
C VAL A 178 0.92 23.58 -4.36
N VAL A 179 2.15 23.08 -4.57
CA VAL A 179 2.53 21.71 -4.18
C VAL A 179 2.42 21.55 -2.66
N VAL A 180 2.94 22.49 -1.88
CA VAL A 180 2.81 22.48 -0.42
C VAL A 180 1.34 22.50 0.01
N ILE A 181 0.50 23.35 -0.59
CA ILE A 181 -0.94 23.38 -0.31
C ILE A 181 -1.61 22.05 -0.68
N ASN A 182 -1.22 21.44 -1.80
CA ASN A 182 -1.76 20.16 -2.23
C ASN A 182 -1.36 19.02 -1.29
N GLU A 183 -0.08 18.95 -0.89
CA GLU A 183 0.41 18.01 0.12
C GLU A 183 -0.30 18.20 1.46
N LEU A 184 -0.47 19.45 1.91
CA LEU A 184 -1.24 19.77 3.12
C LEU A 184 -2.72 19.41 3.00
N ARG A 185 -3.29 19.44 1.79
CA ARG A 185 -4.68 19.04 1.53
C ARG A 185 -4.82 17.52 1.56
N VAL A 186 -3.91 16.80 0.91
CA VAL A 186 -3.88 15.33 0.83
C VAL A 186 -3.55 14.73 2.20
N ALA A 187 -2.63 15.34 2.94
CA ALA A 187 -2.35 15.02 4.34
C ALA A 187 -3.49 15.42 5.31
N GLY A 188 -4.57 16.04 4.82
CA GLY A 188 -5.74 16.40 5.62
C GLY A 188 -5.52 17.59 6.57
N VAL A 189 -4.37 18.25 6.52
CA VAL A 189 -3.99 19.39 7.39
C VAL A 189 -4.87 20.61 7.12
N LEU A 190 -5.33 20.82 5.88
CA LEU A 190 -6.27 21.92 5.57
C LEU A 190 -7.69 21.68 6.12
N LYS A 191 -8.15 20.42 6.16
CA LYS A 191 -9.39 20.03 6.89
C LYS A 191 -9.18 20.07 8.41
N ALA A 192 -7.95 19.87 8.88
CA ALA A 192 -7.60 20.09 10.28
C ALA A 192 -7.60 21.58 10.66
N ARG A 193 -7.40 22.50 9.70
CA ARG A 193 -7.41 23.95 9.96
C ARG A 193 -8.82 24.55 10.07
N GLU A 194 -9.81 24.03 9.34
CA GLU A 194 -11.23 24.33 9.61
C GLU A 194 -11.66 23.78 10.99
N ARG A 195 -11.06 22.68 11.45
CA ARG A 195 -11.19 22.24 12.86
C ARG A 195 -10.35 23.10 13.83
N ALA A 196 -9.29 23.76 13.38
CA ALA A 196 -8.39 24.57 14.22
C ALA A 196 -8.82 26.04 14.39
N HIS A 197 -9.68 26.58 13.53
CA HIS A 197 -10.42 27.81 13.86
C HIS A 197 -11.53 27.57 14.90
N GLY A 198 -11.78 26.30 15.24
CA GLY A 198 -12.39 25.87 16.50
C GLY A 198 -11.37 25.21 17.45
N ARG A 199 -10.36 25.97 17.90
CA ARG A 199 -9.35 25.69 18.96
C ARG A 199 -7.91 25.58 18.46
N ALA A 200 -7.19 26.68 18.65
CA ALA A 200 -5.79 26.59 19.05
C ALA A 200 -5.72 25.96 20.46
N ARG A 201 -5.10 24.78 20.56
CA ARG A 201 -4.30 24.37 21.72
C ARG A 201 -3.48 23.13 21.36
N THR A 202 -2.16 23.32 21.34
CA THR A 202 -1.14 22.27 21.51
C THR A 202 -1.28 21.61 22.89
N PRO A 203 -0.64 20.44 23.08
CA PRO A 203 -1.26 19.22 23.53
C PRO A 203 -1.41 19.17 25.06
N ALA A 204 -2.64 18.97 25.51
CA ALA A 204 -2.89 18.50 26.87
C ALA A 204 -3.68 17.19 26.74
N ALA A 205 -3.16 16.14 27.37
CA ALA A 205 -3.95 14.98 27.71
C ALA A 205 -5.27 15.44 28.37
N GLY A 206 -6.42 15.15 27.74
CA GLY A 206 -7.74 15.52 28.26
C GLY A 206 -8.85 15.38 27.21
N PRO A 207 -10.07 14.95 27.60
CA PRO A 207 -10.92 14.12 26.77
C PRO A 207 -11.88 14.94 25.90
N GLY A 208 -11.53 15.09 24.62
CA GLY A 208 -12.55 15.13 23.56
C GLY A 208 -12.94 13.71 23.24
N ALA A 209 -13.67 13.06 24.15
CA ALA A 209 -14.15 11.70 23.93
C ALA A 209 -15.10 11.75 22.75
N LEU A 210 -14.71 11.15 21.62
CA LEU A 210 -15.69 10.64 20.67
C LEU A 210 -16.68 9.82 21.51
N THR A 211 -17.95 10.21 21.55
CA THR A 211 -18.96 9.51 22.35
C THR A 211 -19.80 8.60 21.46
N LEU A 212 -20.55 7.67 22.06
CA LEU A 212 -21.54 6.90 21.30
C LEU A 212 -22.57 7.82 20.62
N GLU A 213 -22.83 9.01 21.17
CA GLU A 213 -23.75 9.99 20.59
C GLU A 213 -23.23 10.56 19.26
N ASP A 214 -21.91 10.68 19.10
CA ASP A 214 -21.31 11.10 17.84
C ASP A 214 -21.51 10.03 16.74
N LEU A 215 -21.62 8.75 17.12
CA LEU A 215 -21.89 7.65 16.19
C LEU A 215 -23.28 7.75 15.56
N GLU A 216 -24.27 8.25 16.30
CA GLU A 216 -25.67 8.36 15.84
C GLU A 216 -25.89 9.51 14.86
N ARG A 217 -25.01 10.51 14.87
CA ARG A 217 -25.10 11.70 14.01
C ARG A 217 -24.43 11.54 12.65
N VAL A 218 -23.74 10.43 12.45
CA VAL A 218 -22.86 10.19 11.31
C VAL A 218 -23.54 9.25 10.30
N SER A 219 -23.23 9.44 9.01
CA SER A 219 -23.74 8.61 7.92
C SER A 219 -23.54 7.12 8.23
N PRO A 220 -24.52 6.24 7.96
CA PRO A 220 -24.42 4.80 8.24
C PRO A 220 -23.15 4.14 7.71
N LEU A 221 -22.61 4.62 6.59
CA LEU A 221 -21.36 4.13 5.98
C LEU A 221 -20.10 4.53 6.76
N GLU A 222 -20.13 5.66 7.47
CA GLU A 222 -19.01 6.17 8.26
C GLU A 222 -19.02 5.62 9.70
N GLN A 223 -20.17 5.14 10.19
CA GLN A 223 -20.33 4.60 11.54
C GLN A 223 -19.35 3.47 11.90
N PRO A 224 -19.11 2.44 11.07
CA PRO A 224 -18.18 1.37 11.41
C PRO A 224 -16.76 1.88 11.69
N SER A 225 -16.32 2.88 10.91
CA SER A 225 -14.97 3.44 11.02
C SER A 225 -14.78 4.21 12.34
N LEU A 226 -15.77 5.00 12.74
CA LEU A 226 -15.77 5.71 14.03
C LEU A 226 -15.86 4.74 15.20
N LEU A 227 -16.67 3.69 15.08
CA LEU A 227 -16.78 2.65 16.10
C LEU A 227 -15.46 1.89 16.27
N LEU A 228 -14.77 1.58 15.18
CA LEU A 228 -13.45 0.96 15.22
C LEU A 228 -12.41 1.88 15.87
N GLU A 229 -12.45 3.18 15.58
CA GLU A 229 -11.57 4.18 16.23
C GLU A 229 -11.80 4.26 17.73
N LEU A 230 -13.06 4.26 18.19
CA LEU A 230 -13.42 4.22 19.60
C LEU A 230 -12.86 3.00 20.31
N ILE A 231 -13.00 1.83 19.70
CA ILE A 231 -12.49 0.56 20.24
C ILE A 231 -10.96 0.59 20.28
N ALA A 232 -10.29 1.03 19.21
CA ALA A 232 -8.83 1.12 19.17
C ALA A 232 -8.28 2.05 20.24
N ARG A 233 -8.86 3.26 20.39
CA ARG A 233 -8.49 4.20 21.46
C ARG A 233 -8.67 3.59 22.84
N ARG A 234 -9.75 2.83 23.05
CA ARG A 234 -10.02 2.14 24.32
C ARG A 234 -9.00 1.05 24.62
N LEU A 235 -8.64 0.26 23.62
CA LEU A 235 -7.63 -0.79 23.76
C LEU A 235 -6.24 -0.20 24.05
N VAL A 236 -5.87 0.90 23.40
CA VAL A 236 -4.63 1.64 23.71
C VAL A 236 -4.66 2.18 25.14
N ALA A 237 -5.78 2.78 25.57
CA ALA A 237 -5.93 3.29 26.94
C ALA A 237 -5.88 2.19 28.01
N GLN A 238 -6.19 0.93 27.64
CA GLN A 238 -6.06 -0.23 28.52
C GLN A 238 -4.69 -0.94 28.37
N GLU A 239 -3.76 -0.40 27.58
CA GLU A 239 -2.46 -1.03 27.24
C GLU A 239 -2.59 -2.40 26.55
N ARG A 240 -3.76 -2.65 25.94
CA ARG A 240 -4.11 -3.88 25.23
C ARG A 240 -3.80 -3.81 23.75
N LEU A 241 -3.40 -2.64 23.26
CA LEU A 241 -2.94 -2.40 21.90
C LEU A 241 -1.75 -1.42 21.95
N PRO A 242 -0.68 -1.64 21.15
CA PRO A 242 0.43 -0.69 21.08
C PRO A 242 -0.05 0.67 20.53
N PRO A 243 0.42 1.81 21.06
CA PRO A 243 0.05 3.13 20.55
C PRO A 243 0.67 3.39 19.16
N ALA A 244 -0.04 4.21 18.37
CA ALA A 244 0.48 4.91 17.19
C ALA A 244 1.15 4.06 16.10
N ARG A 245 0.38 3.16 15.47
CA ARG A 245 0.74 2.54 14.18
C ARG A 245 -0.48 2.49 13.26
N SER A 246 -0.28 2.67 11.95
CA SER A 246 -1.29 2.34 10.93
C SER A 246 -1.37 0.82 10.81
N LEU A 247 -2.08 0.19 11.75
CA LEU A 247 -2.24 -1.25 11.77
C LEU A 247 -3.27 -1.65 10.70
N THR A 248 -2.90 -2.62 9.87
CA THR A 248 -3.87 -3.31 8.99
C THR A 248 -4.88 -4.10 9.82
N VAL A 249 -5.99 -4.54 9.23
CA VAL A 249 -7.02 -5.34 9.93
C VAL A 249 -6.43 -6.61 10.58
N HIS A 250 -5.53 -7.27 9.86
CA HIS A 250 -4.85 -8.47 10.34
C HIS A 250 -3.87 -8.16 11.49
N GLU A 251 -3.16 -7.03 11.41
CA GLU A 251 -2.25 -6.61 12.48
C GLU A 251 -3.02 -6.13 13.73
N LEU A 252 -4.12 -5.41 13.54
CA LEU A 252 -4.99 -4.93 14.63
C LEU A 252 -5.57 -6.11 15.43
N THR A 253 -6.11 -7.11 14.75
CA THR A 253 -6.70 -8.29 15.40
C THR A 253 -5.65 -9.16 16.08
N ARG A 254 -4.44 -9.26 15.51
CA ARG A 254 -3.31 -9.99 16.12
C ARG A 254 -2.69 -9.26 17.31
N ALA A 255 -2.57 -7.93 17.24
CA ALA A 255 -1.93 -7.12 18.28
C ALA A 255 -2.87 -6.80 19.45
N ALA A 256 -4.19 -6.79 19.23
CA ALA A 256 -5.18 -6.54 20.26
C ALA A 256 -5.27 -7.70 21.25
N ARG A 257 -4.90 -7.46 22.50
CA ARG A 257 -5.06 -8.44 23.58
C ARG A 257 -6.49 -8.44 24.10
N LEU A 258 -7.40 -9.21 23.51
CA LEU A 258 -8.81 -9.31 23.94
C LEU A 258 -9.06 -10.46 24.95
N PRO A 259 -10.11 -10.39 25.80
CA PRO A 259 -10.30 -11.32 26.91
C PRO A 259 -10.90 -12.66 26.46
N GLY A 260 -11.71 -12.67 25.40
CA GLY A 260 -12.35 -13.88 24.87
C GLY A 260 -12.25 -13.98 23.35
N GLU A 261 -12.41 -15.20 22.84
CA GLU A 261 -12.44 -15.49 21.40
C GLU A 261 -13.61 -14.77 20.71
N SER A 262 -14.76 -14.69 21.37
CA SER A 262 -15.93 -13.98 20.85
C SER A 262 -15.67 -12.49 20.62
N ASP A 263 -14.85 -11.85 21.45
CA ASP A 263 -14.46 -10.45 21.28
C ASP A 263 -13.48 -10.26 20.12
N ARG A 264 -12.58 -11.24 19.89
CA ARG A 264 -11.69 -11.24 18.73
C ARG A 264 -12.47 -11.33 17.44
N GLU A 265 -13.47 -12.21 17.39
CA GLU A 265 -14.32 -12.35 16.21
C GLU A 265 -15.11 -11.07 15.93
N ARG A 266 -15.71 -10.45 16.96
CA ARG A 266 -16.40 -9.16 16.83
C ARG A 266 -15.48 -8.06 16.30
N LEU A 267 -14.23 -7.99 16.78
CA LEU A 267 -13.25 -7.02 16.30
C LEU A 267 -12.88 -7.29 14.83
N ARG A 268 -12.67 -8.56 14.47
CA ARG A 268 -12.33 -8.99 13.11
C ARG A 268 -13.45 -8.66 12.12
N GLU A 269 -14.70 -8.94 12.48
CA GLU A 269 -15.88 -8.68 11.66
C GLU A 269 -16.06 -7.17 11.40
N LEU A 270 -15.93 -6.35 12.45
CA LEU A 270 -16.03 -4.89 12.33
C LEU A 270 -14.89 -4.31 11.48
N ALA A 271 -13.65 -4.73 11.73
CA ALA A 271 -12.48 -4.23 11.03
C ALA A 271 -12.49 -4.62 9.54
N THR A 272 -12.90 -5.86 9.23
CA THR A 272 -13.08 -6.32 7.84
C THR A 272 -14.19 -5.54 7.14
N THR A 273 -15.30 -5.25 7.83
CA THR A 273 -16.38 -4.43 7.25
C THR A 273 -15.90 -3.01 6.94
N CYS A 274 -15.09 -2.40 7.81
CA CYS A 274 -14.47 -1.09 7.54
C CYS A 274 -13.58 -1.13 6.29
N GLU A 275 -12.80 -2.20 6.13
CA GLU A 275 -11.93 -2.39 4.97
C GLU A 275 -12.75 -2.53 3.67
N ARG A 276 -13.82 -3.33 3.68
CA ARG A 276 -14.71 -3.49 2.51
C ARG A 276 -15.45 -2.20 2.17
N VAL A 277 -15.95 -1.44 3.14
CA VAL A 277 -16.57 -0.14 2.87
C VAL A 277 -15.58 0.85 2.25
N ARG A 278 -14.30 0.78 2.64
CA ARG A 278 -13.27 1.74 2.20
C ARG A 278 -12.63 1.37 0.85
N PHE A 279 -12.41 0.09 0.60
CA PHE A 279 -11.64 -0.40 -0.55
C PHE A 279 -12.42 -1.39 -1.43
N GLY A 280 -13.61 -1.82 -1.03
CA GLY A 280 -14.44 -2.72 -1.80
C GLY A 280 -15.17 -2.00 -2.94
N ASP A 281 -15.24 -2.67 -4.08
CA ASP A 281 -15.94 -2.20 -5.28
C ASP A 281 -17.45 -2.51 -5.23
N GLN A 282 -17.87 -3.35 -4.27
CA GLN A 282 -19.26 -3.72 -4.04
C GLN A 282 -19.83 -2.94 -2.85
N GLN A 283 -20.99 -2.34 -3.06
CA GLN A 283 -21.70 -1.64 -2.00
C GLN A 283 -22.21 -2.64 -0.96
N GLU A 284 -21.67 -2.56 0.26
CA GLU A 284 -22.08 -3.42 1.37
C GLU A 284 -23.59 -3.32 1.62
N SER A 285 -24.23 -4.47 1.83
CA SER A 285 -25.66 -4.49 2.12
C SER A 285 -25.94 -3.81 3.47
N SER A 286 -27.03 -3.03 3.54
CA SER A 286 -27.40 -2.30 4.76
C SER A 286 -27.59 -3.22 5.97
N SER A 287 -28.01 -4.48 5.76
CA SER A 287 -28.16 -5.48 6.83
C SER A 287 -26.81 -5.99 7.35
N THR A 288 -25.83 -6.24 6.48
CA THR A 288 -24.47 -6.61 6.88
C THR A 288 -23.81 -5.48 7.67
N LEU A 289 -23.98 -4.24 7.22
CA LEU A 289 -23.45 -3.07 7.89
C LEU A 289 -24.06 -2.89 9.30
N ALA A 290 -25.37 -3.01 9.42
CA ALA A 290 -26.07 -2.93 10.70
C ALA A 290 -25.64 -4.03 11.68
N ALA A 291 -25.45 -5.27 11.19
CA ALA A 291 -24.98 -6.39 12.00
C ALA A 291 -23.56 -6.13 12.54
N ALA A 292 -22.63 -5.68 11.68
CA ALA A 292 -21.27 -5.35 12.09
C ALA A 292 -21.23 -4.21 13.13
N ILE A 293 -22.07 -3.19 12.96
CA ILE A 293 -22.20 -2.09 13.93
C ILE A 293 -22.75 -2.61 15.26
N ALA A 294 -23.78 -3.46 15.26
CA ALA A 294 -24.34 -4.05 16.48
C ALA A 294 -23.28 -4.87 17.25
N ARG A 295 -22.52 -5.72 16.55
CA ARG A 295 -21.42 -6.50 17.11
C ARG A 295 -20.28 -5.64 17.64
N GLY A 296 -19.94 -4.56 16.95
CA GLY A 296 -18.95 -3.58 17.44
C GLY A 296 -19.41 -2.86 18.71
N ARG A 297 -20.71 -2.56 18.84
CA ARG A 297 -21.29 -1.97 20.06
C ARG A 297 -21.23 -2.94 21.24
N GLU A 298 -21.51 -4.23 21.01
CA GLU A 298 -21.34 -5.28 22.02
C GLU A 298 -19.89 -5.32 22.54
N LEU A 299 -18.91 -5.31 21.64
CA LEU A 299 -17.50 -5.31 21.99
C LEU A 299 -17.10 -4.05 22.79
N LEU A 300 -17.55 -2.87 22.36
CA LEU A 300 -17.27 -1.63 23.07
C LEU A 300 -17.87 -1.65 24.49
N ALA A 301 -19.08 -2.18 24.66
CA ALA A 301 -19.71 -2.33 25.97
C ALA A 301 -18.93 -3.29 26.88
N ALA A 302 -18.49 -4.44 26.35
CA ALA A 302 -17.67 -5.40 27.09
C ALA A 302 -16.33 -4.79 27.55
N LEU A 303 -15.70 -3.96 26.72
CA LEU A 303 -14.47 -3.24 27.08
C LEU A 303 -14.70 -2.13 28.10
N GLN A 304 -15.93 -1.62 28.25
CA GLN A 304 -16.27 -0.55 29.19
C GLN A 304 -16.60 -1.06 30.60
N ALA A 305 -17.17 -2.25 30.74
CA ALA A 305 -17.54 -2.84 32.04
C ALA A 305 -16.40 -2.83 33.08
N PRO A 306 -15.19 -3.36 32.80
CA PRO A 306 -14.09 -3.39 33.79
C PRO A 306 -13.48 -2.01 34.11
N ALA A 307 -13.84 -0.97 33.36
CA ALA A 307 -13.45 0.40 33.67
C ALA A 307 -14.46 1.13 34.57
N ARG A 308 -15.76 0.81 34.45
CA ARG A 308 -16.80 1.34 35.35
C ARG A 308 -16.60 0.85 36.77
N GLU A 309 -16.34 -0.44 36.95
CA GLU A 309 -16.08 -1.05 38.27
C GLU A 309 -14.91 -0.38 39.01
N ARG A 310 -13.81 -0.05 38.30
CA ARG A 310 -12.67 0.67 38.88
C ARG A 310 -12.98 2.12 39.25
N GLN A 311 -13.83 2.77 38.46
CA GLN A 311 -14.21 4.17 38.68
C GLN A 311 -15.19 4.32 39.85
N GLU A 312 -16.16 3.40 39.97
CA GLU A 312 -17.11 3.33 41.08
C GLU A 312 -16.41 2.99 42.41
N ALA A 313 -15.48 2.03 42.40
CA ALA A 313 -14.67 1.69 43.58
C ALA A 313 -13.77 2.87 44.03
N GLY A 314 -13.24 3.66 43.08
CA GLY A 314 -12.46 4.87 43.39
C GLY A 314 -13.30 6.00 43.97
N SER A 315 -14.57 6.13 43.58
CA SER A 315 -15.49 7.15 44.12
C SER A 315 -16.08 6.81 45.50
N ALA A 316 -16.07 5.53 45.89
CA ALA A 316 -16.56 5.08 47.20
C ALA A 316 -15.51 5.20 48.33
N HIS A 317 -14.29 5.65 48.01
CA HIS A 317 -13.19 5.86 48.96
C HIS A 317 -12.71 7.32 49.01
N ALA A 318 -13.46 8.24 48.40
CA ALA A 318 -13.30 9.69 48.50
C ALA A 318 -14.45 10.28 49.31
#